data_AF-A0A9D1DU75-F1
#
_entry.id   AF-A0A9D1DU75-F1
#
_cell.length_a   1.000
_cell.length_b   1.000
_cell.length_c   1.000
_cell.angle_alpha   90.00
_cell.angle_beta   90.00
_cell.angle_gamma   90.00
#
_symmetry.space_group_name_H-M   'P 1'
#
loop_
_entity.id
_entity.type
_entity.pdbx_description
1 polymer ?
#
loop_
_entity_poly.entity_id
_entity_poly.type
_entity_poly.pdbx_seq_one_letter_code
_entity_poly.pdbx_strand_id
1 'polypeptide(L)'
;NPNNRTARFNFYYVGSLASNTKVGYIVEDGTNTFPDEKGINLEKEGTVGSSNTYIIRVINNSGKSVTVNLGVSVGLDYNDLSLPENGHLFEEITYKGEVGTVVLSNISKDNTYDDGVDTFTTGQYPNNYIWYSGKLWRAVSVNNEEKTVKLVTQWNISTISYDNDSSAFAGSYMEEWLNDTTVDGFLGNLREPEKFIKIDSKWNASMMNDISKPPSEEEGGTIVEDAVGLLNVYEYVMSGDNGSYSVNDLYWWTLTPYDANSLWRMRDDGLKQQSSLDYSCNGVRPAINLKTDVKIVDGDGTIDNPYRLEGDNDTNLEGTLLNTRYSGEYISFGAGENNLYIIVSHETDKLTKITSAEPLKENENYKKLAFGNNSTFSTTSTMGLFLNGEYLTSSNYITNEQASMIEENSTWYLGTVTDKQSYKLAKYTDENMAGYAQSTKAKVGLLRYGELTTGQFDSFNNNSDYWTLSPADKTNAWYEKELGNMSANYGTSNTRGIRPALNLKSNVIITGGDGTLQNPFTLS
;
A
#
# COMPACT_ATOMS: atom_id res chain seq x y z
N ASN A 1 4.32 -4.94 43.84
CA ASN A 1 4.29 -5.15 45.28
C ASN A 1 5.48 -5.97 45.75
N PRO A 2 6.50 -5.33 46.36
CA PRO A 2 7.65 -6.01 46.96
C PRO A 2 7.37 -6.56 48.38
N ASN A 3 6.26 -6.17 49.00
CA ASN A 3 5.94 -6.51 50.39
C ASN A 3 5.40 -7.94 50.50
N ASN A 4 5.73 -8.65 51.58
CA ASN A 4 5.23 -10.00 51.88
C ASN A 4 3.71 -10.07 52.20
N ARG A 5 2.93 -9.05 51.85
CA ARG A 5 1.49 -8.99 52.08
C ARG A 5 0.82 -8.51 50.81
N THR A 6 -0.30 -9.12 50.46
CA THR A 6 -1.17 -8.61 49.40
C THR A 6 -1.59 -7.18 49.73
N ALA A 7 -1.46 -6.31 48.74
CA ALA A 7 -1.87 -4.93 48.83
C ALA A 7 -2.68 -4.57 47.59
N ARG A 8 -3.65 -3.68 47.78
CA ARG A 8 -4.52 -3.21 46.72
C ARG A 8 -3.99 -1.90 46.16
N PHE A 9 -3.96 -1.78 44.84
CA PHE A 9 -3.44 -0.60 44.13
C PHE A 9 -4.47 -0.07 43.16
N ASN A 10 -4.60 1.25 43.07
CA ASN A 10 -5.39 1.90 42.04
C ASN A 10 -4.51 2.92 41.30
N PHE A 11 -4.60 2.96 39.96
CA PHE A 11 -3.78 3.81 39.09
C PHE A 11 -4.69 4.70 38.22
N TYR A 12 -4.48 6.01 38.29
CA TYR A 12 -5.40 7.02 37.75
C TYR A 12 -4.65 8.28 37.31
N TYR A 13 -5.34 9.19 36.61
CA TYR A 13 -4.86 10.57 36.39
C TYR A 13 -5.63 11.57 37.27
N VAL A 14 -5.02 12.73 37.51
CA VAL A 14 -5.58 13.77 38.39
C VAL A 14 -5.83 15.06 37.62
N GLY A 15 -7.04 15.60 37.81
CA GLY A 15 -7.47 16.88 37.25
C GLY A 15 -8.15 16.76 35.89
N SER A 16 -8.60 17.90 35.36
CA SER A 16 -9.25 17.98 34.06
C SER A 16 -8.25 17.92 32.91
N LEU A 17 -8.59 17.18 31.85
CA LEU A 17 -7.85 17.21 30.59
C LEU A 17 -8.13 18.52 29.83
N ALA A 18 -7.13 19.02 29.12
CA ALA A 18 -7.33 20.14 28.21
C ALA A 18 -8.29 19.72 27.08
N SER A 19 -9.07 20.67 26.55
CA SER A 19 -9.92 20.44 25.38
C SER A 19 -9.12 19.80 24.25
N ASN A 20 -9.68 18.78 23.61
CA ASN A 20 -9.03 17.99 22.55
C ASN A 20 -7.79 17.18 23.03
N THR A 21 -7.72 16.83 24.32
CA THR A 21 -6.76 15.83 24.82
C THR A 21 -7.49 14.56 25.24
N LYS A 22 -6.98 13.40 24.82
CA LYS A 22 -7.41 12.09 25.32
C LYS A 22 -6.24 11.43 26.02
N VAL A 23 -6.46 10.89 27.22
CA VAL A 23 -5.52 10.00 27.88
C VAL A 23 -6.22 8.69 28.23
N GLY A 24 -5.53 7.59 28.01
CA GLY A 24 -6.05 6.27 28.29
C GLY A 24 -4.92 5.25 28.32
N TYR A 25 -5.28 3.99 28.47
CA TYR A 25 -4.34 2.88 28.35
C TYR A 25 -4.56 2.13 27.04
N ILE A 26 -3.53 1.44 26.56
CA ILE A 26 -3.64 0.46 25.48
C ILE A 26 -3.23 -0.92 25.99
N VAL A 27 -3.82 -1.96 25.41
CA VAL A 27 -3.52 -3.36 25.73
C VAL A 27 -2.57 -3.90 24.66
N GLU A 28 -1.44 -4.43 25.12
CA GLU A 28 -0.41 -5.10 24.30
C GLU A 28 0.02 -6.38 25.02
N ASP A 29 0.67 -7.31 24.33
CA ASP A 29 1.16 -8.54 24.94
C ASP A 29 2.10 -8.25 26.12
N GLY A 30 1.77 -8.79 27.29
CA GLY A 30 2.52 -8.56 28.53
C GLY A 30 2.08 -7.34 29.35
N THR A 31 1.03 -6.61 28.95
CA THR A 31 0.44 -5.51 29.74
C THR A 31 -0.87 -5.95 30.43
N ASN A 32 -1.30 -5.17 31.43
CA ASN A 32 -2.53 -5.45 32.18
C ASN A 32 -3.73 -4.73 31.56
N THR A 33 -4.89 -5.38 31.58
CA THR A 33 -6.03 -5.00 30.73
C THR A 33 -7.00 -4.00 31.33
N PHE A 34 -6.96 -3.68 32.63
CA PHE A 34 -7.89 -2.71 33.22
C PHE A 34 -7.40 -2.15 34.57
N PRO A 35 -7.27 -0.82 34.73
CA PRO A 35 -7.21 -0.18 36.05
C PRO A 35 -8.61 -0.14 36.69
N ASP A 36 -8.76 -0.68 37.91
CA ASP A 36 -10.04 -0.78 38.62
C ASP A 36 -10.20 0.35 39.67
N GLU A 37 -11.36 1.03 39.70
CA GLU A 37 -11.69 2.07 40.69
C GLU A 37 -11.54 1.58 42.14
N LYS A 38 -11.90 0.32 42.37
CA LYS A 38 -11.75 -0.32 43.67
C LYS A 38 -10.33 -0.74 43.95
N GLY A 39 -9.49 -0.78 42.93
CA GLY A 39 -8.09 -1.20 42.96
C GLY A 39 -7.91 -2.70 42.80
N ILE A 40 -6.72 -3.07 42.31
CA ILE A 40 -6.31 -4.44 41.97
C ILE A 40 -5.33 -4.95 43.04
N ASN A 41 -5.51 -6.19 43.46
CA ASN A 41 -4.61 -6.83 44.41
C ASN A 41 -3.34 -7.32 43.72
N LEU A 42 -2.19 -6.98 44.30
CA LEU A 42 -0.89 -7.53 43.91
C LEU A 42 -0.34 -8.33 45.09
N GLU A 43 -0.09 -9.62 44.90
CA GLU A 43 0.59 -10.49 45.86
C GLU A 43 2.08 -10.62 45.51
N LYS A 44 2.95 -10.79 46.50
CA LYS A 44 4.39 -10.90 46.23
C LYS A 44 4.71 -12.17 45.46
N GLU A 45 5.39 -12.01 44.33
CA GLU A 45 5.95 -13.13 43.57
C GLU A 45 7.48 -13.12 43.66
N GLY A 46 8.07 -14.27 44.06
CA GLY A 46 9.51 -14.44 44.18
C GLY A 46 10.20 -13.42 45.11
N THR A 47 11.48 -13.13 44.83
CA THR A 47 12.29 -12.17 45.60
C THR A 47 12.12 -10.72 45.14
N VAL A 48 11.62 -10.51 43.91
CA VAL A 48 11.51 -9.19 43.25
C VAL A 48 10.15 -8.53 43.55
N GLY A 49 9.13 -9.32 43.87
CA GLY A 49 7.75 -8.86 44.01
C GLY A 49 7.00 -8.90 42.69
N SER A 50 5.70 -8.61 42.74
CA SER A 50 4.84 -8.53 41.53
C SER A 50 4.75 -7.11 40.99
N SER A 51 4.29 -6.94 39.76
CA SER A 51 3.99 -5.62 39.20
C SER A 51 2.89 -5.72 38.16
N ASN A 52 2.08 -4.67 38.05
CA ASN A 52 1.29 -4.44 36.86
C ASN A 52 1.97 -3.39 35.99
N THR A 53 2.12 -3.72 34.71
CA THR A 53 2.57 -2.82 33.66
C THR A 53 1.36 -2.32 32.89
N TYR A 54 1.29 -1.01 32.70
CA TYR A 54 0.30 -0.32 31.86
C TYR A 54 1.05 0.55 30.84
N ILE A 55 0.57 0.60 29.60
CA ILE A 55 1.04 1.56 28.60
C ILE A 55 0.00 2.67 28.52
N ILE A 56 0.41 3.88 28.89
CA ILE A 56 -0.46 5.06 28.83
C ILE A 56 -0.23 5.79 27.52
N ARG A 57 -1.30 5.98 26.75
CA ARG A 57 -1.29 6.75 25.52
C ARG A 57 -1.93 8.11 25.76
N VAL A 58 -1.20 9.16 25.35
CA VAL A 58 -1.66 10.55 25.41
C VAL A 58 -1.80 11.06 23.98
N ILE A 59 -3.02 11.44 23.61
CA ILE A 59 -3.32 12.10 22.34
C ILE A 59 -3.58 13.57 22.66
N ASN A 60 -2.70 14.47 22.22
CA ASN A 60 -2.81 15.90 22.45
C ASN A 60 -3.05 16.65 21.14
N ASN A 61 -4.32 17.03 20.90
CA ASN A 61 -4.76 17.78 19.72
C ASN A 61 -5.13 19.24 20.10
N SER A 62 -4.48 19.82 21.13
CA SER A 62 -4.83 21.14 21.67
C SER A 62 -3.97 22.29 21.15
N GLY A 63 -2.95 22.01 20.32
CA GLY A 63 -1.96 23.00 19.86
C GLY A 63 -1.07 23.59 20.96
N LYS A 64 -1.20 23.11 22.22
CA LYS A 64 -0.44 23.57 23.39
C LYS A 64 0.14 22.37 24.13
N SER A 65 1.17 22.61 24.94
CA SER A 65 1.68 21.57 25.84
C SER A 65 0.60 21.18 26.85
N VAL A 66 0.46 19.87 27.10
CA VAL A 66 -0.46 19.31 28.07
C VAL A 66 0.32 18.52 29.11
N THR A 67 0.01 18.76 30.38
CA THR A 67 0.55 18.01 31.51
C THR A 67 -0.52 17.07 32.02
N VAL A 68 -0.24 15.76 32.04
CA VAL A 68 -1.08 14.75 32.68
C VAL A 68 -0.41 14.31 33.98
N ASN A 69 -1.08 14.53 35.12
CA ASN A 69 -0.57 14.11 36.42
C ASN A 69 -1.07 12.70 36.73
N LEU A 70 -0.13 11.77 36.93
CA LEU A 70 -0.43 10.37 37.25
C LEU A 70 -0.45 10.17 38.77
N GLY A 71 -1.36 9.34 39.25
CA GLY A 71 -1.52 9.01 40.67
C GLY A 71 -1.64 7.52 40.91
N VAL A 72 -1.08 7.06 42.04
CA VAL A 72 -1.24 5.69 42.54
C VAL A 72 -1.72 5.76 43.98
N SER A 73 -2.82 5.07 44.27
CA SER A 73 -3.29 4.82 45.64
C SER A 73 -2.98 3.38 46.05
N VAL A 74 -2.62 3.20 47.33
CA VAL A 74 -2.30 1.89 47.90
C VAL A 74 -3.07 1.68 49.19
N GLY A 75 -3.62 0.48 49.38
CA GLY A 75 -4.33 0.09 50.59
C GLY A 75 -4.22 -1.38 50.89
N LEU A 76 -4.91 -1.79 51.96
CA LEU A 76 -4.99 -3.18 52.37
C LEU A 76 -5.96 -3.93 51.44
N ASP A 77 -5.67 -5.20 51.19
CA ASP A 77 -6.37 -6.06 50.22
C ASP A 77 -7.85 -6.30 50.52
N TYR A 78 -8.24 -6.16 51.79
CA TYR A 78 -9.60 -6.34 52.30
C TYR A 78 -10.48 -5.08 52.30
N ASN A 79 -9.96 -3.93 51.85
CA ASN A 79 -10.74 -2.70 51.67
C ASN A 79 -10.74 -2.29 50.19
N ASP A 80 -11.91 -1.96 49.65
CA ASP A 80 -12.00 -1.27 48.37
C ASP A 80 -11.32 0.10 48.49
N LEU A 81 -10.54 0.48 47.48
CA LEU A 81 -10.05 1.84 47.33
C LEU A 81 -11.14 2.73 46.73
N SER A 82 -10.97 4.04 46.89
CA SER A 82 -11.72 5.05 46.16
C SER A 82 -10.74 5.97 45.44
N LEU A 83 -11.14 6.50 44.29
CA LEU A 83 -10.37 7.57 43.66
C LEU A 83 -10.37 8.82 44.55
N PRO A 84 -9.31 9.65 44.49
CA PRO A 84 -9.37 10.98 45.08
C PRO A 84 -10.42 11.83 44.37
N GLU A 85 -10.85 12.93 44.99
CA GLU A 85 -11.96 13.79 44.52
C GLU A 85 -11.79 14.30 43.06
N ASN A 86 -10.55 14.46 42.59
CA ASN A 86 -10.22 14.84 41.20
C ASN A 86 -9.51 13.72 40.42
N GLY A 87 -9.63 12.47 40.87
CA GLY A 87 -9.04 11.30 40.24
C GLY A 87 -9.97 10.70 39.19
N HIS A 88 -9.41 10.27 38.07
CA HIS A 88 -10.14 9.66 36.97
C HIS A 88 -9.42 8.39 36.50
N LEU A 89 -10.19 7.32 36.23
CA LEU A 89 -9.63 6.12 35.62
C LEU A 89 -9.19 6.39 34.18
N PHE A 90 -8.15 5.67 33.76
CA PHE A 90 -7.82 5.57 32.34
C PHE A 90 -8.84 4.67 31.65
N GLU A 91 -9.40 5.13 30.54
CA GLU A 91 -10.19 4.30 29.63
C GLU A 91 -9.28 3.63 28.61
N GLU A 92 -9.71 2.48 28.08
CA GLU A 92 -8.99 1.83 26.98
C GLU A 92 -9.10 2.71 25.72
N ILE A 93 -7.96 3.01 25.11
CA ILE A 93 -7.92 3.60 23.77
C ILE A 93 -7.94 2.44 22.77
N THR A 94 -9.13 2.10 22.30
CA THR A 94 -9.31 1.12 21.22
C THR A 94 -9.35 1.82 19.87
N TYR A 95 -8.57 1.33 18.91
CA TYR A 95 -8.66 1.71 17.49
C TYR A 95 -9.61 0.81 16.69
N LYS A 96 -10.55 0.16 17.39
CA LYS A 96 -11.45 -0.83 16.80
C LYS A 96 -12.83 -0.23 16.60
N GLY A 97 -13.48 -0.62 15.52
CA GLY A 97 -14.80 -0.10 15.13
C GLY A 97 -14.86 0.25 13.66
N GLU A 98 -15.96 0.86 13.24
CA GLU A 98 -16.16 1.30 11.85
C GLU A 98 -15.04 2.24 11.41
N VAL A 99 -14.46 1.98 10.22
CA VAL A 99 -13.26 2.69 9.75
C VAL A 99 -13.49 4.20 9.75
N GLY A 100 -14.64 4.68 9.24
CA GLY A 100 -14.94 6.11 9.18
C GLY A 100 -14.97 6.78 10.55
N THR A 101 -15.53 6.12 11.55
CA THR A 101 -15.59 6.62 12.93
C THR A 101 -14.20 6.66 13.57
N VAL A 102 -13.41 5.58 13.43
CA VAL A 102 -12.07 5.50 14.02
C VAL A 102 -11.14 6.53 13.39
N VAL A 103 -11.09 6.61 12.05
CA VAL A 103 -10.22 7.56 11.31
C VAL A 103 -10.49 9.00 11.76
N LEU A 104 -11.76 9.43 11.79
CA LEU A 104 -12.14 10.78 12.24
C LEU A 104 -11.80 11.04 13.71
N SER A 105 -11.84 10.01 14.56
CA SER A 105 -11.55 10.16 15.99
C SER A 105 -10.05 10.17 16.32
N ASN A 106 -9.22 9.50 15.51
CA ASN A 106 -7.78 9.39 15.76
C ASN A 106 -6.98 10.57 15.17
N ILE A 107 -7.48 11.18 14.10
CA ILE A 107 -6.80 12.30 13.46
C ILE A 107 -7.10 13.61 14.20
N SER A 108 -6.07 14.43 14.42
CA SER A 108 -6.23 15.75 15.03
C SER A 108 -7.15 16.64 14.18
N LYS A 109 -7.99 17.46 14.82
CA LYS A 109 -8.82 18.44 14.12
C LYS A 109 -8.02 19.44 13.29
N ASP A 110 -6.79 19.75 13.73
CA ASP A 110 -5.86 20.61 12.98
C ASP A 110 -5.35 19.92 11.69
N ASN A 111 -5.48 18.60 11.62
CA ASN A 111 -5.14 17.73 10.50
C ASN A 111 -6.40 17.24 9.77
N THR A 112 -7.48 18.02 9.80
CA THR A 112 -8.70 17.73 9.04
C THR A 112 -9.23 18.99 8.35
N TYR A 113 -9.85 18.81 7.20
CA TYR A 113 -10.58 19.86 6.50
C TYR A 113 -11.96 19.32 6.10
N ASP A 114 -13.02 19.96 6.59
CA ASP A 114 -14.41 19.60 6.28
C ASP A 114 -14.97 20.57 5.23
N ASP A 115 -15.35 20.05 4.07
CA ASP A 115 -15.91 20.83 2.96
C ASP A 115 -17.45 20.84 2.94
N GLY A 116 -18.07 20.28 3.99
CA GLY A 116 -19.50 20.09 4.16
C GLY A 116 -20.02 18.73 3.70
N VAL A 117 -19.35 18.09 2.74
CA VAL A 117 -19.72 16.76 2.21
C VAL A 117 -18.76 15.69 2.75
N ASP A 118 -17.47 15.96 2.65
CA ASP A 118 -16.40 15.08 3.09
C ASP A 118 -15.50 15.78 4.11
N THR A 119 -15.04 15.03 5.11
CA THR A 119 -13.94 15.43 5.96
C THR A 119 -12.65 14.81 5.44
N PHE A 120 -11.76 15.65 4.90
CA PHE A 120 -10.44 15.28 4.41
C PHE A 120 -9.44 15.13 5.54
N THR A 121 -8.56 14.13 5.42
CA THR A 121 -7.36 13.98 6.25
C THR A 121 -6.25 14.86 5.70
N THR A 122 -5.68 15.73 6.54
CA THR A 122 -4.64 16.69 6.16
C THR A 122 -3.42 16.59 7.08
N GLY A 123 -2.44 17.49 6.93
CA GLY A 123 -1.24 17.55 7.77
C GLY A 123 -0.09 16.62 7.33
N GLN A 124 1.06 16.72 8.01
CA GLN A 124 2.32 16.11 7.56
C GLN A 124 2.40 14.59 7.74
N TYR A 125 1.91 14.09 8.88
CA TYR A 125 1.98 12.67 9.23
C TYR A 125 0.71 12.22 9.97
N PRO A 126 -0.46 12.26 9.32
CA PRO A 126 -1.66 11.69 9.93
C PRO A 126 -1.52 10.18 10.04
N ASN A 127 -1.97 9.61 11.16
CA ASN A 127 -2.07 8.16 11.37
C ASN A 127 -3.29 7.61 10.64
N ASN A 128 -3.22 7.58 9.30
CA ASN A 128 -4.30 7.24 8.39
C ASN A 128 -3.96 6.08 7.45
N TYR A 129 -3.02 5.22 7.83
CA TYR A 129 -2.63 4.07 7.03
C TYR A 129 -3.55 2.87 7.29
N ILE A 130 -3.95 2.20 6.21
CA ILE A 130 -4.77 0.97 6.24
C ILE A 130 -4.05 -0.09 5.42
N TRP A 131 -3.94 -1.30 5.96
CA TRP A 131 -3.51 -2.46 5.18
C TRP A 131 -4.75 -3.22 4.71
N TYR A 132 -4.90 -3.29 3.40
CA TYR A 132 -6.00 -4.00 2.75
C TYR A 132 -5.52 -4.72 1.51
N SER A 133 -5.83 -6.01 1.39
CA SER A 133 -5.58 -6.84 0.21
C SER A 133 -4.11 -6.83 -0.22
N GLY A 134 -3.21 -6.97 0.76
CA GLY A 134 -1.76 -7.00 0.56
C GLY A 134 -1.15 -5.64 0.19
N LYS A 135 -1.89 -4.53 0.32
CA LYS A 135 -1.43 -3.20 -0.08
C LYS A 135 -1.58 -2.21 1.05
N LEU A 136 -0.66 -1.25 1.10
CA LEU A 136 -0.72 -0.12 2.01
C LEU A 136 -1.50 1.04 1.37
N TRP A 137 -2.52 1.51 2.08
CA TRP A 137 -3.43 2.56 1.67
C TRP A 137 -3.38 3.75 2.62
N ARG A 138 -3.79 4.91 2.13
CA ARG A 138 -4.04 6.13 2.90
C ARG A 138 -5.53 6.43 2.89
N ALA A 139 -6.14 6.62 4.06
CA ALA A 139 -7.48 7.16 4.18
C ALA A 139 -7.44 8.68 3.96
N VAL A 140 -7.97 9.15 2.83
CA VAL A 140 -7.86 10.57 2.41
C VAL A 140 -9.08 11.39 2.77
N SER A 141 -10.26 10.78 2.81
CA SER A 141 -11.47 11.45 3.28
C SER A 141 -12.50 10.47 3.83
N VAL A 142 -13.40 10.99 4.66
CA VAL A 142 -14.59 10.28 5.15
C VAL A 142 -15.82 11.07 4.73
N ASN A 143 -16.78 10.40 4.09
CA ASN A 143 -18.04 11.05 3.75
C ASN A 143 -18.85 11.33 5.02
N ASN A 144 -19.31 12.57 5.18
CA ASN A 144 -19.94 13.02 6.41
C ASN A 144 -21.31 12.36 6.65
N GLU A 145 -22.05 12.03 5.59
CA GLU A 145 -23.38 11.42 5.68
C GLU A 145 -23.30 9.89 5.68
N GLU A 146 -22.68 9.31 4.65
CA GLU A 146 -22.61 7.86 4.46
C GLU A 146 -21.60 7.19 5.39
N LYS A 147 -20.61 7.93 5.92
CA LYS A 147 -19.48 7.41 6.71
C LYS A 147 -18.59 6.41 5.95
N THR A 148 -18.66 6.40 4.62
CA THR A 148 -17.72 5.67 3.75
C THR A 148 -16.35 6.34 3.78
N VAL A 149 -15.29 5.57 3.55
CA VAL A 149 -13.91 6.08 3.64
C VAL A 149 -13.22 5.94 2.30
N LYS A 150 -12.78 7.05 1.72
CA LYS A 150 -12.01 7.07 0.48
C LYS A 150 -10.56 6.76 0.78
N LEU A 151 -10.03 5.73 0.12
CA LEU A 151 -8.63 5.32 0.21
C LEU A 151 -7.91 5.56 -1.11
N VAL A 152 -6.61 5.81 -1.04
CA VAL A 152 -5.69 5.77 -2.17
C VAL A 152 -4.47 4.92 -1.83
N THR A 153 -3.91 4.19 -2.80
CA THR A 153 -2.68 3.44 -2.55
C THR A 153 -1.53 4.39 -2.17
N GLN A 154 -0.68 3.97 -1.23
CA GLN A 154 0.47 4.78 -0.81
C GLN A 154 1.44 5.01 -1.98
N TRP A 155 1.67 3.97 -2.80
CA TRP A 155 2.61 3.98 -3.91
C TRP A 155 1.93 3.78 -5.26
N ASN A 156 2.69 4.02 -6.34
CA ASN A 156 2.26 3.69 -7.69
C ASN A 156 2.24 2.16 -7.83
N ILE A 157 1.08 1.57 -8.09
CA ILE A 157 0.96 0.09 -8.16
C ILE A 157 1.44 -0.44 -9.50
N SER A 158 1.29 0.34 -10.56
CA SER A 158 1.67 0.02 -11.94
C SER A 158 1.88 1.32 -12.71
N THR A 159 2.34 1.21 -13.96
CA THR A 159 2.42 2.32 -14.89
C THR A 159 1.87 1.89 -16.25
N ILE A 160 0.92 2.68 -16.77
CA ILE A 160 0.28 2.46 -18.08
C ILE A 160 0.01 3.80 -18.77
N SER A 161 -0.28 3.73 -20.07
CA SER A 161 -0.86 4.80 -20.84
C SER A 161 -2.27 5.07 -20.33
N TYR A 162 -2.62 6.34 -20.17
CA TYR A 162 -3.95 6.71 -19.71
C TYR A 162 -5.01 6.32 -20.74
N ASP A 163 -4.79 6.75 -22.00
CA ASP A 163 -5.64 6.45 -23.15
C ASP A 163 -4.88 6.73 -24.46
N ASN A 164 -5.54 6.51 -25.61
CA ASN A 164 -5.07 6.88 -26.95
C ASN A 164 -5.51 8.30 -27.33
N ASP A 165 -4.76 9.30 -26.87
CA ASP A 165 -4.96 10.73 -27.19
C ASP A 165 -6.29 11.32 -26.70
N SER A 166 -6.81 10.82 -25.58
CA SER A 166 -7.97 11.37 -24.87
C SER A 166 -7.69 11.53 -23.37
N SER A 167 -8.32 12.53 -22.77
CA SER A 167 -8.27 12.79 -21.33
C SER A 167 -9.50 12.26 -20.58
N ALA A 168 -10.52 11.76 -21.29
CA ALA A 168 -11.73 11.25 -20.66
C ALA A 168 -11.40 10.01 -19.81
N PHE A 169 -11.92 9.93 -18.59
CA PHE A 169 -11.76 8.73 -17.76
C PHE A 169 -12.62 7.58 -18.29
N ALA A 170 -13.90 7.86 -18.57
CA ALA A 170 -14.81 6.86 -19.13
C ALA A 170 -14.34 6.37 -20.51
N GLY A 171 -14.24 5.06 -20.67
CA GLY A 171 -13.73 4.37 -21.86
C GLY A 171 -12.21 4.33 -21.98
N SER A 172 -11.45 4.84 -21.01
CA SER A 172 -9.99 4.90 -21.09
C SER A 172 -9.33 3.57 -20.71
N TYR A 173 -8.09 3.36 -21.17
CA TYR A 173 -7.28 2.23 -20.70
C TYR A 173 -7.05 2.26 -19.19
N MET A 174 -7.07 3.45 -18.59
CA MET A 174 -6.96 3.63 -17.14
C MET A 174 -8.18 3.07 -16.39
N GLU A 175 -9.39 3.49 -16.78
CA GLU A 175 -10.64 2.95 -16.22
C GLU A 175 -10.71 1.43 -16.42
N GLU A 176 -10.38 0.96 -17.63
CA GLU A 176 -10.33 -0.47 -17.92
C GLU A 176 -9.35 -1.22 -17.03
N TRP A 177 -8.13 -0.72 -16.84
CA TRP A 177 -7.13 -1.39 -16.00
C TRP A 177 -7.52 -1.41 -14.52
N LEU A 178 -8.08 -0.31 -14.01
CA LEU A 178 -8.52 -0.18 -12.62
C LEU A 178 -9.65 -1.15 -12.30
N ASN A 179 -10.60 -1.33 -13.22
CA ASN A 179 -11.80 -2.14 -13.03
C ASN A 179 -11.75 -3.52 -13.72
N ASP A 180 -10.64 -3.89 -14.34
CA ASP A 180 -10.45 -5.24 -14.91
C ASP A 180 -10.40 -6.28 -13.76
N THR A 181 -11.30 -7.27 -13.87
CA THR A 181 -11.51 -8.36 -12.91
C THR A 181 -10.69 -9.60 -13.22
N THR A 182 -9.92 -9.59 -14.32
CA THR A 182 -8.93 -10.61 -14.64
C THR A 182 -7.65 -10.42 -13.82
N VAL A 183 -6.72 -11.37 -13.95
CA VAL A 183 -5.41 -11.30 -13.30
C VAL A 183 -4.50 -10.17 -13.81
N ASP A 184 -4.82 -9.62 -14.99
CA ASP A 184 -4.02 -8.57 -15.64
C ASP A 184 -4.43 -7.15 -15.18
N GLY A 185 -5.60 -7.02 -14.54
CA GLY A 185 -6.16 -5.77 -14.00
C GLY A 185 -5.98 -5.58 -12.50
N PHE A 186 -6.40 -4.42 -11.98
CA PHE A 186 -6.28 -4.11 -10.56
C PHE A 186 -7.39 -4.75 -9.71
N LEU A 187 -8.67 -4.54 -10.05
CA LEU A 187 -9.80 -5.00 -9.26
C LEU A 187 -9.81 -6.52 -9.07
N GLY A 188 -9.47 -7.29 -10.10
CA GLY A 188 -9.38 -8.75 -10.04
C GLY A 188 -8.33 -9.29 -9.07
N ASN A 189 -7.40 -8.44 -8.63
CA ASN A 189 -6.36 -8.77 -7.66
C ASN A 189 -6.61 -8.18 -6.27
N LEU A 190 -7.82 -7.66 -6.01
CA LEU A 190 -8.28 -7.32 -4.67
C LEU A 190 -8.93 -8.54 -3.98
N ARG A 191 -8.72 -8.67 -2.68
CA ARG A 191 -9.34 -9.70 -1.84
C ARG A 191 -10.81 -9.35 -1.60
N GLU A 192 -11.70 -10.19 -2.11
CA GLU A 192 -13.14 -10.15 -1.82
C GLU A 192 -13.72 -8.71 -1.86
N PRO A 193 -13.48 -7.94 -2.95
CA PRO A 193 -13.80 -6.51 -3.00
C PRO A 193 -15.26 -6.21 -2.66
N GLU A 194 -16.18 -7.10 -3.02
CA GLU A 194 -17.60 -7.01 -2.68
C GLU A 194 -17.91 -6.95 -1.18
N LYS A 195 -16.99 -7.38 -0.30
CA LYS A 195 -17.14 -7.25 1.15
C LYS A 195 -16.67 -5.90 1.67
N PHE A 196 -15.66 -5.30 1.04
CA PHE A 196 -14.95 -4.15 1.60
C PHE A 196 -15.28 -2.83 0.91
N ILE A 197 -15.45 -2.82 -0.42
CA ILE A 197 -15.51 -1.59 -1.21
C ILE A 197 -16.89 -1.37 -1.83
N LYS A 198 -17.25 -0.10 -2.07
CA LYS A 198 -18.42 0.27 -2.88
C LYS A 198 -18.09 0.03 -4.35
N ILE A 199 -18.80 -0.92 -4.95
CA ILE A 199 -18.63 -1.33 -6.35
C ILE A 199 -19.26 -0.31 -7.31
N ASP A 200 -20.15 0.53 -6.78
CA ASP A 200 -20.88 1.62 -7.43
C ASP A 200 -20.38 2.99 -6.94
N SER A 201 -19.07 3.15 -6.76
CA SER A 201 -18.51 4.44 -6.33
C SER A 201 -18.68 5.50 -7.41
N LYS A 202 -19.07 6.71 -7.01
CA LYS A 202 -19.18 7.87 -7.89
C LYS A 202 -17.87 8.65 -7.95
N TRP A 203 -17.24 8.67 -9.11
CA TRP A 203 -15.98 9.38 -9.38
C TRP A 203 -16.24 10.64 -10.19
N ASN A 204 -15.87 11.80 -9.65
CA ASN A 204 -16.06 13.08 -10.35
C ASN A 204 -14.91 13.34 -11.33
N ALA A 205 -15.17 13.05 -12.60
CA ALA A 205 -14.24 13.21 -13.72
C ALA A 205 -14.50 14.51 -14.52
N SER A 206 -15.09 15.52 -13.88
CA SER A 206 -15.34 16.82 -14.51
C SER A 206 -14.03 17.46 -14.99
N MET A 207 -14.07 18.06 -16.18
CA MET A 207 -12.95 18.81 -16.72
C MET A 207 -12.79 20.14 -15.97
N MET A 208 -11.61 20.39 -15.42
CA MET A 208 -11.29 21.56 -14.61
C MET A 208 -9.93 22.13 -15.03
N ASN A 209 -9.84 23.44 -15.26
CA ASN A 209 -8.57 24.13 -15.56
C ASN A 209 -7.95 24.82 -14.33
N ASP A 210 -8.52 24.57 -13.15
CA ASP A 210 -8.01 24.97 -11.85
C ASP A 210 -8.15 23.83 -10.83
N ILE A 211 -7.84 24.11 -9.57
CA ILE A 211 -7.85 23.15 -8.46
C ILE A 211 -9.05 23.33 -7.51
N SER A 212 -10.08 24.05 -7.96
CA SER A 212 -11.29 24.28 -7.16
C SER A 212 -12.14 23.00 -7.05
N LYS A 213 -13.10 23.01 -6.12
CA LYS A 213 -14.03 21.90 -5.95
C LYS A 213 -14.81 21.70 -7.27
N PRO A 214 -14.79 20.50 -7.88
CA PRO A 214 -15.48 20.26 -9.13
C PRO A 214 -17.00 20.34 -8.93
N PRO A 215 -17.77 20.70 -9.99
CA PRO A 215 -19.23 20.73 -9.91
C PRO A 215 -19.77 19.35 -9.55
N SER A 216 -20.76 19.31 -8.67
CA SER A 216 -21.53 18.10 -8.36
C SER A 216 -22.34 17.63 -9.57
N GLU A 217 -22.90 16.42 -9.49
CA GLU A 217 -23.80 15.87 -10.52
C GLU A 217 -24.99 16.81 -10.80
N GLU A 218 -25.58 17.41 -9.76
CA GLU A 218 -26.69 18.36 -9.87
C GLU A 218 -26.29 19.70 -10.52
N GLU A 219 -25.02 20.08 -10.39
CA GLU A 219 -24.43 21.26 -11.01
C GLU A 219 -23.92 21.00 -12.45
N GLY A 220 -24.13 19.78 -12.98
CA GLY A 220 -23.74 19.38 -14.32
C GLY A 220 -22.32 18.81 -14.43
N GLY A 221 -21.75 18.34 -13.31
CA GLY A 221 -20.48 17.62 -13.29
C GLY A 221 -20.56 16.25 -13.98
N THR A 222 -19.42 15.81 -14.51
CA THR A 222 -19.27 14.49 -15.14
C THR A 222 -18.93 13.44 -14.09
N ILE A 223 -19.85 12.51 -13.85
CA ILE A 223 -19.67 11.42 -12.90
C ILE A 223 -19.51 10.10 -13.65
N VAL A 224 -18.55 9.28 -13.22
CA VAL A 224 -18.36 7.90 -13.67
C VAL A 224 -18.59 6.98 -12.47
N GLU A 225 -19.41 5.95 -12.65
CA GLU A 225 -19.73 4.95 -11.61
C GLU A 225 -18.89 3.70 -11.81
N ASP A 226 -17.96 3.44 -10.89
CA ASP A 226 -17.03 2.30 -10.94
C ASP A 226 -16.61 1.87 -9.54
N ALA A 227 -16.08 0.65 -9.41
CA ALA A 227 -15.55 0.15 -8.14
C ALA A 227 -14.25 0.85 -7.73
N VAL A 228 -13.40 1.13 -8.73
CA VAL A 228 -12.06 1.70 -8.54
C VAL A 228 -11.90 2.91 -9.47
N GLY A 229 -11.38 4.00 -8.92
CA GLY A 229 -11.08 5.21 -9.67
C GLY A 229 -9.71 5.78 -9.33
N LEU A 230 -9.55 7.09 -9.53
CA LEU A 230 -8.40 7.87 -9.12
C LEU A 230 -8.86 9.07 -8.28
N LEU A 231 -7.97 9.64 -7.49
CA LEU A 231 -8.25 10.93 -6.86
C LEU A 231 -8.35 12.03 -7.91
N ASN A 232 -9.37 12.88 -7.80
CA ASN A 232 -9.42 14.12 -8.56
C ASN A 232 -8.45 15.16 -7.96
N VAL A 233 -8.18 16.21 -8.72
CA VAL A 233 -7.19 17.22 -8.33
C VAL A 233 -7.55 17.95 -7.04
N TYR A 234 -8.84 18.21 -6.81
CA TYR A 234 -9.34 18.86 -5.60
C TYR A 234 -9.12 17.99 -4.37
N GLU A 235 -9.51 16.71 -4.46
CA GLU A 235 -9.31 15.73 -3.37
C GLU A 235 -7.84 15.57 -3.01
N TYR A 236 -6.96 15.52 -4.01
CA TYR A 236 -5.52 15.50 -3.79
C TYR A 236 -5.04 16.75 -3.03
N VAL A 237 -5.44 17.95 -3.47
CA VAL A 237 -5.02 19.20 -2.82
C VAL A 237 -5.54 19.29 -1.39
N MET A 238 -6.81 18.94 -1.17
CA MET A 238 -7.41 18.97 0.16
C MET A 238 -6.78 17.96 1.11
N SER A 239 -6.34 16.80 0.62
CA SER A 239 -5.64 15.78 1.41
C SER A 239 -4.12 16.00 1.56
N GLY A 240 -3.58 17.14 1.08
CA GLY A 240 -2.14 17.38 0.99
C GLY A 240 -1.64 18.77 1.41
N ASP A 241 -2.47 19.58 2.08
CA ASP A 241 -2.30 21.03 2.28
C ASP A 241 -0.85 21.59 2.30
N ASN A 242 -0.62 22.61 1.46
CA ASN A 242 0.47 23.60 1.47
C ASN A 242 1.80 23.21 2.15
N GLY A 243 2.45 22.15 1.66
CA GLY A 243 3.81 21.74 2.07
C GLY A 243 3.92 20.33 2.66
N SER A 244 2.88 19.50 2.53
CA SER A 244 2.83 18.16 3.12
C SER A 244 3.19 17.03 2.14
N TYR A 245 3.93 16.06 2.66
CA TYR A 245 4.45 14.82 2.07
C TYR A 245 3.34 13.79 1.68
N SER A 246 2.17 14.25 1.22
CA SER A 246 1.19 13.43 0.47
C SER A 246 1.65 13.16 -0.97
N VAL A 247 2.74 13.81 -1.38
CA VAL A 247 3.53 13.48 -2.57
C VAL A 247 4.26 12.19 -2.25
N ASN A 248 3.97 11.12 -2.99
CA ASN A 248 4.86 9.96 -3.01
C ASN A 248 6.15 10.26 -3.81
N ASP A 249 6.48 11.54 -4.06
CA ASP A 249 7.54 12.08 -4.92
C ASP A 249 7.65 11.43 -6.32
N LEU A 250 6.55 10.86 -6.80
CA LEU A 250 6.46 10.15 -8.08
C LEU A 250 5.47 10.82 -9.02
N TYR A 251 5.60 10.46 -10.28
CA TYR A 251 4.73 10.91 -11.35
C TYR A 251 3.53 9.97 -11.43
N TRP A 252 2.32 10.52 -11.38
CA TRP A 252 1.10 9.73 -11.48
C TRP A 252 -0.08 10.55 -11.99
N TRP A 253 -1.07 9.86 -12.52
CA TRP A 253 -2.28 10.47 -13.10
C TRP A 253 -3.33 10.80 -12.04
N THR A 254 -3.90 11.99 -12.11
CA THR A 254 -5.16 12.29 -11.39
C THR A 254 -6.36 11.95 -12.28
N LEU A 255 -7.55 11.91 -11.71
CA LEU A 255 -8.80 11.70 -12.44
C LEU A 255 -9.19 12.88 -13.35
N THR A 256 -8.75 14.10 -13.02
CA THR A 256 -9.31 15.34 -13.58
C THR A 256 -8.73 15.66 -14.97
N PRO A 257 -9.56 15.73 -16.02
CA PRO A 257 -9.17 16.32 -17.30
C PRO A 257 -8.90 17.82 -17.14
N TYR A 258 -7.81 18.32 -17.72
CA TYR A 258 -7.56 19.76 -17.81
C TYR A 258 -8.27 20.37 -19.02
N ASP A 259 -8.14 19.69 -20.16
CA ASP A 259 -8.84 19.94 -21.42
C ASP A 259 -9.01 18.62 -22.17
N ALA A 260 -9.60 18.62 -23.37
CA ALA A 260 -9.88 17.39 -24.12
C ALA A 260 -8.65 16.49 -24.35
N ASN A 261 -7.44 17.05 -24.40
CA ASN A 261 -6.21 16.34 -24.73
C ASN A 261 -5.13 16.43 -23.63
N SER A 262 -5.47 16.96 -22.46
CA SER A 262 -4.51 17.19 -21.37
C SER A 262 -5.10 16.75 -20.04
N LEU A 263 -4.29 16.09 -19.23
CA LEU A 263 -4.65 15.64 -17.88
C LEU A 263 -3.83 16.38 -16.83
N TRP A 264 -4.43 16.55 -15.65
CA TRP A 264 -3.67 16.87 -14.45
C TRP A 264 -2.85 15.65 -14.02
N ARG A 265 -1.58 15.90 -13.71
CA ARG A 265 -0.68 14.88 -13.17
C ARG A 265 0.14 15.43 -12.02
N MET A 266 0.59 14.51 -11.18
CA MET A 266 1.62 14.79 -10.21
C MET A 266 3.01 14.61 -10.81
N ARG A 267 3.93 15.43 -10.30
CA ARG A 267 5.36 15.35 -10.54
C ARG A 267 6.13 15.53 -9.23
N ASP A 268 7.42 15.27 -9.29
CA ASP A 268 8.41 15.55 -8.25
C ASP A 268 8.39 17.01 -7.78
N ASP A 269 8.09 17.95 -8.69
CA ASP A 269 8.00 19.38 -8.42
C ASP A 269 6.55 19.89 -8.24
N GLY A 270 5.62 18.98 -7.94
CA GLY A 270 4.23 19.28 -7.60
C GLY A 270 3.23 19.04 -8.74
N LEU A 271 2.01 19.56 -8.55
CA LEU A 271 0.90 19.40 -9.49
C LEU A 271 1.17 20.19 -10.78
N LYS A 272 1.07 19.51 -11.93
CA LYS A 272 1.24 20.12 -13.25
C LYS A 272 0.13 19.67 -14.21
N GLN A 273 -0.12 20.50 -15.20
CA GLN A 273 -0.79 20.05 -16.42
C GLN A 273 0.20 19.28 -17.29
N GLN A 274 -0.21 18.13 -17.83
CA GLN A 274 0.50 17.49 -18.94
C GLN A 274 -0.05 18.03 -20.27
N SER A 275 0.68 18.94 -20.89
CA SER A 275 0.42 19.39 -22.27
C SER A 275 0.87 18.32 -23.25
N SER A 276 -0.03 17.91 -24.15
CA SER A 276 0.08 16.78 -25.06
C SER A 276 0.37 15.45 -24.37
N LEU A 277 -0.52 14.47 -24.54
CA LEU A 277 -0.37 13.09 -24.07
C LEU A 277 0.76 12.34 -24.80
N ASP A 278 1.65 13.06 -25.49
CA ASP A 278 2.88 12.53 -26.07
C ASP A 278 3.79 12.09 -24.92
N TYR A 279 4.15 10.80 -24.86
CA TYR A 279 4.93 10.15 -23.79
C TYR A 279 4.18 9.88 -22.46
N SER A 280 2.91 9.49 -22.53
CA SER A 280 1.94 9.46 -21.42
C SER A 280 1.86 8.16 -20.61
N CYS A 281 2.99 7.56 -20.21
CA CYS A 281 2.98 6.46 -19.23
C CYS A 281 3.39 6.99 -17.84
N ASN A 282 2.45 7.43 -17.01
CA ASN A 282 2.69 7.76 -15.60
C ASN A 282 2.07 6.71 -14.67
N GLY A 283 2.56 6.66 -13.44
CA GLY A 283 2.11 5.68 -12.49
C GLY A 283 0.63 5.81 -12.14
N VAL A 284 0.08 4.69 -11.67
CA VAL A 284 -1.32 4.54 -11.28
C VAL A 284 -1.40 4.44 -9.77
N ARG A 285 -2.21 5.31 -9.15
CA ARG A 285 -2.57 5.26 -7.73
C ARG A 285 -4.06 5.00 -7.58
N PRO A 286 -4.49 3.72 -7.57
CA PRO A 286 -5.90 3.37 -7.43
C PRO A 286 -6.53 3.99 -6.19
N ALA A 287 -7.76 4.44 -6.34
CA ALA A 287 -8.61 4.91 -5.25
C ALA A 287 -9.87 4.04 -5.14
N ILE A 288 -10.31 3.81 -3.91
CA ILE A 288 -11.52 3.01 -3.59
C ILE A 288 -12.31 3.71 -2.48
N ASN A 289 -13.60 3.43 -2.38
CA ASN A 289 -14.39 3.81 -1.20
C ASN A 289 -14.73 2.55 -0.40
N LEU A 290 -14.30 2.48 0.86
CA LEU A 290 -14.75 1.45 1.79
C LEU A 290 -16.23 1.65 2.13
N LYS A 291 -16.94 0.54 2.29
CA LYS A 291 -18.30 0.54 2.85
C LYS A 291 -18.29 0.98 4.32
N THR A 292 -19.41 1.51 4.77
CA THR A 292 -19.59 2.05 6.13
C THR A 292 -19.41 1.02 7.23
N ASP A 293 -19.78 -0.23 6.98
CA ASP A 293 -19.79 -1.33 7.95
C ASP A 293 -18.45 -2.07 8.06
N VAL A 294 -17.45 -1.68 7.27
CA VAL A 294 -16.08 -2.20 7.39
C VAL A 294 -15.49 -1.77 8.73
N LYS A 295 -14.92 -2.71 9.46
CA LYS A 295 -14.37 -2.48 10.80
C LYS A 295 -12.87 -2.65 10.85
N ILE A 296 -12.21 -1.81 11.64
CA ILE A 296 -10.85 -2.00 12.10
C ILE A 296 -10.88 -2.95 13.30
N VAL A 297 -9.98 -3.93 13.28
CA VAL A 297 -9.82 -4.93 14.36
C VAL A 297 -8.44 -4.88 15.02
N ASP A 298 -7.48 -4.23 14.38
CA ASP A 298 -6.10 -4.11 14.84
C ASP A 298 -5.39 -2.91 14.18
N GLY A 299 -4.20 -2.59 14.67
CA GLY A 299 -3.38 -1.47 14.19
C GLY A 299 -3.79 -0.11 14.75
N ASP A 300 -2.89 0.86 14.68
CA ASP A 300 -3.11 2.22 15.18
C ASP A 300 -3.06 3.31 14.10
N GLY A 301 -2.95 2.88 12.84
CA GLY A 301 -2.99 3.73 11.66
C GLY A 301 -1.66 4.39 11.34
N THR A 302 -0.57 4.08 12.06
CA THR A 302 0.78 4.48 11.68
C THR A 302 1.27 3.67 10.46
N ILE A 303 2.34 4.13 9.79
CA ILE A 303 2.90 3.39 8.65
C ILE A 303 3.46 2.02 9.05
N ASP A 304 4.03 1.92 10.26
CA ASP A 304 4.61 0.69 10.80
C ASP A 304 3.56 -0.24 11.41
N ASN A 305 2.40 0.30 11.80
CA ASN A 305 1.27 -0.46 12.34
C ASN A 305 -0.07 0.03 11.75
N PRO A 306 -0.29 -0.18 10.44
CA PRO A 306 -1.47 0.29 9.75
C PRO A 306 -2.72 -0.40 10.29
N TYR A 307 -3.88 0.26 10.19
CA TYR A 307 -5.14 -0.38 10.58
C TYR A 307 -5.39 -1.65 9.77
N ARG A 308 -5.83 -2.71 10.44
CA ARG A 308 -6.22 -3.99 9.85
C ARG A 308 -7.73 -4.15 9.88
N LEU A 309 -8.29 -4.61 8.76
CA LEU A 309 -9.73 -4.74 8.59
C LEU A 309 -10.24 -6.12 9.03
N GLU A 310 -11.44 -6.16 9.61
CA GLU A 310 -12.15 -7.40 9.91
C GLU A 310 -12.33 -8.22 8.62
N GLY A 311 -11.84 -9.45 8.60
CA GLY A 311 -11.86 -10.31 7.41
C GLY A 311 -10.67 -10.16 6.46
N ASP A 312 -9.76 -9.20 6.69
CA ASP A 312 -8.47 -9.06 6.00
C ASP A 312 -7.27 -8.97 6.99
N ASN A 313 -7.46 -9.55 8.18
CA ASN A 313 -6.43 -9.66 9.21
C ASN A 313 -6.12 -11.13 9.50
N ASP A 314 -5.61 -11.83 8.50
CA ASP A 314 -5.25 -13.25 8.66
C ASP A 314 -4.13 -13.42 9.70
N THR A 315 -4.26 -14.44 10.54
CA THR A 315 -3.27 -14.82 11.55
C THR A 315 -2.95 -16.31 11.41
N ASN A 316 -1.82 -16.75 11.99
CA ASN A 316 -1.40 -18.16 11.98
C ASN A 316 -1.22 -18.75 10.56
N LEU A 317 -0.50 -18.04 9.69
CA LEU A 317 -0.28 -18.44 8.30
C LEU A 317 0.81 -19.52 8.12
N GLU A 318 1.54 -19.87 9.17
CA GLU A 318 2.54 -20.93 9.14
C GLU A 318 1.93 -22.28 8.72
N GLY A 319 2.58 -22.97 7.77
CA GLY A 319 2.12 -24.22 7.18
C GLY A 319 1.11 -24.07 6.05
N THR A 320 0.63 -22.86 5.75
CA THR A 320 -0.29 -22.61 4.62
C THR A 320 0.46 -22.47 3.30
N LEU A 321 -0.26 -22.67 2.18
CA LEU A 321 0.32 -22.55 0.84
C LEU A 321 0.50 -21.07 0.44
N LEU A 322 1.63 -20.74 -0.17
CA LEU A 322 1.90 -19.38 -0.64
C LEU A 322 0.93 -18.95 -1.76
N ASN A 323 0.38 -19.88 -2.53
CA ASN A 323 -0.53 -19.58 -3.64
C ASN A 323 -1.95 -19.19 -3.21
N THR A 324 -2.22 -19.09 -1.90
CA THR A 324 -3.47 -18.54 -1.36
C THR A 324 -3.30 -17.11 -0.84
N ARG A 325 -2.12 -16.50 -1.06
CA ARG A 325 -1.76 -15.16 -0.62
C ARG A 325 -2.08 -14.11 -1.68
N TYR A 326 -1.89 -12.83 -1.39
CA TYR A 326 -2.41 -11.74 -2.19
C TYR A 326 -1.30 -10.88 -2.80
N SER A 327 -1.59 -10.27 -3.96
CA SER A 327 -0.71 -9.32 -4.62
C SER A 327 -0.34 -8.15 -3.70
N GLY A 328 0.94 -7.81 -3.63
CA GLY A 328 1.50 -6.75 -2.79
C GLY A 328 2.10 -7.23 -1.45
N GLU A 329 1.82 -8.47 -1.02
CA GLU A 329 2.44 -9.03 0.18
C GLU A 329 3.93 -9.36 -0.05
N TYR A 330 4.74 -9.19 0.99
CA TYR A 330 6.20 -9.32 0.94
C TYR A 330 6.69 -10.70 1.36
N ILE A 331 7.80 -11.12 0.76
CA ILE A 331 8.44 -12.42 0.97
C ILE A 331 9.94 -12.19 1.19
N SER A 332 10.49 -12.82 2.22
CA SER A 332 11.93 -12.98 2.39
C SER A 332 12.43 -14.08 1.45
N PHE A 333 12.93 -13.67 0.30
CA PHE A 333 13.40 -14.54 -0.77
C PHE A 333 14.65 -13.94 -1.43
N GLY A 334 15.62 -14.75 -1.83
CA GLY A 334 16.93 -14.29 -2.28
C GLY A 334 17.98 -14.23 -1.16
N ALA A 335 19.11 -13.56 -1.41
CA ALA A 335 20.30 -13.58 -0.56
C ALA A 335 20.89 -12.18 -0.31
N GLY A 336 21.45 -11.96 0.88
CA GLY A 336 22.14 -10.71 1.23
C GLY A 336 21.26 -9.48 1.10
N GLU A 337 21.75 -8.46 0.38
CA GLU A 337 21.03 -7.22 0.07
C GLU A 337 19.89 -7.39 -0.95
N ASN A 338 19.72 -8.59 -1.51
CA ASN A 338 18.71 -8.93 -2.53
C ASN A 338 17.66 -9.91 -1.99
N ASN A 339 17.26 -9.78 -0.72
CA ASN A 339 16.47 -10.79 0.01
C ASN A 339 14.97 -10.47 0.17
N LEU A 340 14.44 -9.47 -0.54
CA LEU A 340 13.05 -9.02 -0.41
C LEU A 340 12.32 -9.06 -1.77
N TYR A 341 11.19 -9.76 -1.79
CA TYR A 341 10.33 -9.94 -2.97
C TYR A 341 8.89 -9.59 -2.63
N ILE A 342 8.09 -9.31 -3.66
CA ILE A 342 6.67 -8.95 -3.56
C ILE A 342 5.87 -9.93 -4.42
N ILE A 343 4.72 -10.39 -3.91
CA ILE A 343 3.76 -11.17 -4.68
C ILE A 343 3.13 -10.25 -5.75
N VAL A 344 3.20 -10.69 -6.99
CA VAL A 344 2.68 -9.96 -8.15
C VAL A 344 1.24 -10.39 -8.42
N SER A 345 1.04 -11.69 -8.64
CA SER A 345 -0.23 -12.29 -9.07
C SER A 345 -0.18 -13.82 -9.06
N HIS A 346 -1.31 -14.44 -9.44
CA HIS A 346 -1.44 -15.88 -9.70
C HIS A 346 -1.80 -16.14 -11.17
N GLU A 347 -1.06 -15.50 -12.08
CA GLU A 347 -1.32 -15.56 -13.53
C GLU A 347 -1.38 -16.99 -14.09
N THR A 348 -0.49 -17.86 -13.61
CA THR A 348 -0.49 -19.28 -13.98
C THR A 348 -1.13 -20.08 -12.86
N ASP A 349 -2.12 -20.92 -13.19
CA ASP A 349 -2.88 -21.72 -12.22
C ASP A 349 -1.96 -22.33 -11.16
N LYS A 350 -2.27 -22.04 -9.89
CA LYS A 350 -1.59 -22.49 -8.66
C LYS A 350 -0.16 -22.00 -8.44
N LEU A 351 0.46 -21.29 -9.38
CA LEU A 351 1.78 -20.70 -9.17
C LEU A 351 1.63 -19.33 -8.51
N THR A 352 2.65 -18.91 -7.76
CA THR A 352 2.74 -17.55 -7.22
C THR A 352 3.80 -16.79 -7.98
N LYS A 353 3.39 -15.76 -8.73
CA LYS A 353 4.33 -14.88 -9.41
C LYS A 353 4.88 -13.88 -8.40
N ILE A 354 6.20 -13.73 -8.34
CA ILE A 354 6.89 -12.79 -7.44
C ILE A 354 7.91 -11.97 -8.23
N THR A 355 8.24 -10.79 -7.73
CA THR A 355 9.32 -9.95 -8.26
C THR A 355 10.18 -9.42 -7.11
N SER A 356 11.46 -9.09 -7.36
CA SER A 356 12.26 -8.43 -6.34
C SER A 356 11.64 -7.07 -5.98
N ALA A 357 11.64 -6.71 -4.70
CA ALA A 357 11.04 -5.45 -4.23
C ALA A 357 11.72 -4.23 -4.85
N GLU A 358 13.04 -4.29 -5.00
CA GLU A 358 13.87 -3.26 -5.64
C GLU A 358 14.71 -3.89 -6.76
N PRO A 359 15.31 -3.09 -7.67
CA PRO A 359 16.33 -3.59 -8.58
C PRO A 359 17.49 -4.24 -7.81
N LEU A 360 18.03 -5.34 -8.35
CA LEU A 360 19.13 -6.07 -7.73
C LEU A 360 20.33 -5.15 -7.46
N LYS A 361 21.05 -5.39 -6.37
CA LYS A 361 22.25 -4.66 -5.94
C LYS A 361 23.50 -5.54 -5.97
N GLU A 362 24.64 -4.89 -6.21
CA GLU A 362 25.98 -5.44 -6.00
C GLU A 362 26.84 -4.41 -5.26
N ASN A 363 27.22 -4.71 -4.02
CA ASN A 363 27.96 -3.81 -3.14
C ASN A 363 27.19 -2.50 -2.91
N GLU A 364 25.94 -2.61 -2.45
CA GLU A 364 25.03 -1.50 -2.10
C GLU A 364 24.59 -0.62 -3.28
N ASN A 365 25.04 -0.92 -4.50
CA ASN A 365 24.71 -0.17 -5.71
C ASN A 365 23.79 -0.99 -6.62
N TYR A 366 22.80 -0.34 -7.23
CA TYR A 366 21.94 -0.98 -8.21
C TYR A 366 22.73 -1.55 -9.38
N LYS A 367 22.61 -2.87 -9.60
CA LYS A 367 23.18 -3.56 -10.74
C LYS A 367 22.44 -3.15 -12.00
N LYS A 368 23.18 -2.67 -12.99
CA LYS A 368 22.64 -2.25 -14.28
C LYS A 368 23.14 -3.15 -15.40
N LEU A 369 22.23 -3.55 -16.29
CA LEU A 369 22.53 -4.39 -17.44
C LEU A 369 21.78 -3.90 -18.68
N ALA A 370 22.38 -4.09 -19.85
CA ALA A 370 21.68 -3.90 -21.11
C ALA A 370 20.61 -4.98 -21.31
N PHE A 371 19.45 -4.60 -21.86
CA PHE A 371 18.43 -5.58 -22.18
C PHE A 371 18.95 -6.60 -23.22
N GLY A 372 19.63 -6.09 -24.25
CA GLY A 372 20.27 -6.90 -25.28
C GLY A 372 20.44 -6.14 -26.59
N ASN A 373 20.75 -6.87 -27.67
CA ASN A 373 20.88 -6.31 -29.01
C ASN A 373 19.53 -6.06 -29.71
N ASN A 374 18.44 -6.57 -29.14
CA ASN A 374 17.06 -6.38 -29.57
C ASN A 374 16.15 -6.26 -28.34
N SER A 375 14.91 -5.85 -28.54
CA SER A 375 13.91 -5.64 -27.49
C SER A 375 13.14 -6.89 -27.08
N THR A 376 13.31 -8.00 -27.80
CA THR A 376 12.59 -9.25 -27.52
C THR A 376 13.42 -10.15 -26.62
N PHE A 377 12.90 -10.46 -25.44
CA PHE A 377 13.56 -11.34 -24.48
C PHE A 377 13.73 -12.77 -25.03
N SER A 378 14.89 -13.36 -24.80
CA SER A 378 15.16 -14.78 -24.98
C SER A 378 16.20 -15.25 -23.97
N THR A 379 16.27 -16.54 -23.67
CA THR A 379 17.27 -17.10 -22.73
C THR A 379 18.71 -16.99 -23.22
N THR A 380 18.91 -16.61 -24.49
CA THR A 380 20.24 -16.37 -25.08
C THR A 380 20.56 -14.88 -25.26
N SER A 381 19.64 -13.98 -24.92
CA SER A 381 19.91 -12.54 -24.91
C SER A 381 20.76 -12.16 -23.68
N THR A 382 21.35 -10.96 -23.67
CA THR A 382 22.15 -10.46 -22.53
C THR A 382 21.37 -10.57 -21.21
N MET A 383 20.13 -10.07 -21.19
CA MET A 383 19.26 -10.16 -20.02
C MET A 383 18.90 -11.62 -19.68
N GLY A 384 18.59 -12.44 -20.70
CA GLY A 384 18.23 -13.84 -20.48
C GLY A 384 19.36 -14.70 -19.91
N LEU A 385 20.59 -14.49 -20.38
CA LEU A 385 21.79 -15.17 -19.88
C LEU A 385 22.09 -14.82 -18.43
N PHE A 386 21.89 -13.57 -18.04
CA PHE A 386 22.01 -13.16 -16.64
C PHE A 386 20.92 -13.80 -15.78
N LEU A 387 19.64 -13.59 -16.12
CA LEU A 387 18.50 -14.05 -15.32
C LEU A 387 18.42 -15.58 -15.21
N ASN A 388 18.74 -16.31 -16.28
CA ASN A 388 18.67 -17.78 -16.30
C ASN A 388 20.05 -18.44 -16.17
N GLY A 389 21.06 -17.69 -15.74
CA GLY A 389 22.42 -18.15 -15.53
C GLY A 389 22.98 -17.61 -14.21
N GLU A 390 23.65 -16.45 -14.26
CA GLU A 390 24.31 -15.83 -13.09
C GLU A 390 23.35 -15.65 -11.91
N TYR A 391 22.15 -15.10 -12.14
CA TYR A 391 21.16 -14.87 -11.09
C TYR A 391 20.78 -16.16 -10.35
N LEU A 392 20.61 -17.28 -11.07
CA LEU A 392 20.23 -18.57 -10.49
C LEU A 392 21.38 -19.34 -9.84
N THR A 393 22.63 -19.01 -10.17
CA THR A 393 23.83 -19.78 -9.77
C THR A 393 24.73 -19.06 -8.79
N SER A 394 24.60 -17.73 -8.69
CA SER A 394 25.37 -16.91 -7.76
C SER A 394 24.69 -16.83 -6.39
N SER A 395 25.47 -17.11 -5.35
CA SER A 395 25.04 -16.97 -3.95
C SER A 395 24.76 -15.52 -3.53
N ASN A 396 25.03 -14.54 -4.40
CA ASN A 396 24.72 -13.12 -4.14
C ASN A 396 23.24 -12.79 -4.36
N TYR A 397 22.49 -13.64 -5.07
CA TYR A 397 21.09 -13.35 -5.44
C TYR A 397 20.12 -14.37 -4.88
N ILE A 398 20.44 -15.66 -4.97
CA ILE A 398 19.54 -16.74 -4.55
C ILE A 398 20.33 -17.94 -4.05
N THR A 399 19.73 -18.70 -3.14
CA THR A 399 20.27 -19.98 -2.66
C THR A 399 19.82 -21.15 -3.55
N ASN A 400 20.51 -22.29 -3.47
CA ASN A 400 20.10 -23.51 -4.18
C ASN A 400 18.71 -24.01 -3.74
N GLU A 401 18.37 -23.83 -2.46
CA GLU A 401 17.07 -24.19 -1.90
C GLU A 401 15.96 -23.34 -2.53
N GLN A 402 16.11 -22.02 -2.53
CA GLN A 402 15.19 -21.09 -3.18
C GLN A 402 15.11 -21.34 -4.70
N ALA A 403 16.24 -21.62 -5.37
CA ALA A 403 16.25 -21.96 -6.79
C ALA A 403 15.44 -23.23 -7.10
N SER A 404 15.29 -24.15 -6.14
CA SER A 404 14.47 -25.35 -6.27
C SER A 404 12.97 -25.09 -6.11
N MET A 405 12.58 -23.96 -5.50
CA MET A 405 11.18 -23.52 -5.35
C MET A 405 10.61 -22.88 -6.62
N ILE A 406 11.46 -22.44 -7.55
CA ILE A 406 11.05 -21.77 -8.79
C ILE A 406 10.63 -22.78 -9.85
N GLU A 407 9.53 -22.50 -10.55
CA GLU A 407 9.05 -23.27 -11.70
C GLU A 407 10.04 -23.26 -12.87
N GLU A 408 10.39 -24.44 -13.39
CA GLU A 408 11.46 -24.59 -14.39
C GLU A 408 11.11 -23.97 -15.74
N ASN A 409 9.83 -24.03 -16.15
CA ASN A 409 9.40 -23.64 -17.50
C ASN A 409 8.20 -22.68 -17.49
N SER A 410 8.38 -21.53 -16.86
CA SER A 410 7.38 -20.45 -16.87
C SER A 410 7.18 -19.89 -18.28
N THR A 411 5.94 -19.50 -18.59
CA THR A 411 5.60 -18.80 -19.84
C THR A 411 5.76 -17.30 -19.63
N TRP A 412 6.48 -16.64 -20.53
CA TRP A 412 6.69 -15.20 -20.53
C TRP A 412 6.17 -14.61 -21.84
N TYR A 413 5.07 -13.87 -21.77
CA TYR A 413 4.48 -13.19 -22.94
C TYR A 413 5.29 -11.94 -23.31
N LEU A 414 5.50 -11.77 -24.62
CA LEU A 414 6.40 -10.79 -25.24
C LEU A 414 5.62 -9.87 -26.17
N GLY A 415 4.39 -9.51 -25.78
CA GLY A 415 3.54 -8.63 -26.56
C GLY A 415 4.14 -7.23 -26.65
N THR A 416 4.10 -6.66 -27.86
CA THR A 416 4.59 -5.31 -28.14
C THR A 416 3.51 -4.30 -27.78
N VAL A 417 3.85 -3.31 -26.95
CA VAL A 417 2.96 -2.19 -26.60
C VAL A 417 3.59 -0.94 -27.16
N THR A 418 3.06 -0.35 -28.24
CA THR A 418 3.57 0.95 -28.69
C THR A 418 3.07 2.06 -27.76
N ASP A 419 3.66 3.25 -27.83
CA ASP A 419 3.20 4.40 -27.04
C ASP A 419 1.68 4.61 -27.26
N LYS A 420 0.97 4.96 -26.18
CA LYS A 420 -0.48 5.23 -26.16
C LYS A 420 -1.38 4.03 -26.50
N GLN A 421 -0.92 2.82 -26.25
CA GLN A 421 -1.74 1.60 -26.43
C GLN A 421 -2.14 0.95 -25.10
N SER A 422 -3.19 0.14 -25.17
CA SER A 422 -3.69 -0.64 -24.04
C SER A 422 -2.64 -1.59 -23.47
N TYR A 423 -2.61 -1.70 -22.13
CA TYR A 423 -1.81 -2.66 -21.39
C TYR A 423 -2.06 -4.12 -21.82
N LYS A 424 -3.26 -4.42 -22.33
CA LYS A 424 -3.64 -5.77 -22.78
C LYS A 424 -2.70 -6.31 -23.86
N LEU A 425 -2.16 -5.43 -24.71
CA LEU A 425 -1.24 -5.82 -25.79
C LEU A 425 0.10 -6.38 -25.28
N ALA A 426 0.43 -6.19 -24.00
CA ALA A 426 1.61 -6.80 -23.40
C ALA A 426 1.51 -8.35 -23.35
N LYS A 427 0.28 -8.89 -23.37
CA LYS A 427 -0.02 -10.32 -23.25
C LYS A 427 -0.86 -10.86 -24.40
N TYR A 428 -1.74 -10.05 -24.97
CA TYR A 428 -2.70 -10.47 -25.99
C TYR A 428 -2.38 -9.89 -27.37
N THR A 429 -2.97 -10.47 -28.42
CA THR A 429 -2.82 -9.99 -29.81
C THR A 429 -3.58 -8.70 -30.10
N ASP A 430 -4.60 -8.40 -29.30
CA ASP A 430 -5.48 -7.26 -29.41
C ASP A 430 -6.18 -6.96 -28.06
N GLU A 431 -6.89 -5.84 -28.00
CA GLU A 431 -7.58 -5.33 -26.81
C GLU A 431 -8.81 -6.16 -26.40
N ASN A 432 -9.33 -6.98 -27.32
CA ASN A 432 -10.42 -7.92 -27.06
C ASN A 432 -9.92 -9.26 -26.53
N MET A 433 -8.61 -9.39 -26.30
CA MET A 433 -7.96 -10.60 -25.82
C MET A 433 -8.22 -11.84 -26.71
N ALA A 434 -8.35 -11.65 -28.03
CA ALA A 434 -8.76 -12.74 -28.94
C ALA A 434 -7.74 -13.90 -29.02
N GLY A 435 -6.49 -13.64 -28.65
CA GLY A 435 -5.44 -14.64 -28.54
C GLY A 435 -4.24 -14.12 -27.75
N TYR A 436 -3.32 -15.02 -27.40
CA TYR A 436 -2.08 -14.65 -26.73
C TYR A 436 -1.03 -14.16 -27.73
N ALA A 437 -0.27 -13.14 -27.31
CA ALA A 437 0.91 -12.68 -28.02
C ALA A 437 2.01 -13.76 -28.04
N GLN A 438 3.08 -13.50 -28.79
CA GLN A 438 4.28 -14.32 -28.77
C GLN A 438 4.77 -14.52 -27.33
N SER A 439 5.23 -15.72 -27.00
CA SER A 439 5.80 -16.01 -25.69
C SER A 439 7.08 -16.82 -25.80
N THR A 440 7.81 -16.89 -24.69
CA THR A 440 8.97 -17.78 -24.53
C THR A 440 8.90 -18.52 -23.21
N LYS A 441 9.70 -19.59 -23.09
CA LYS A 441 9.85 -20.39 -21.88
C LYS A 441 11.18 -20.06 -21.21
N ALA A 442 11.14 -19.74 -19.93
CA ALA A 442 12.31 -19.48 -19.10
C ALA A 442 11.97 -19.67 -17.63
N LYS A 443 12.97 -19.96 -16.80
CA LYS A 443 12.81 -20.08 -15.35
C LYS A 443 12.62 -18.71 -14.69
N VAL A 444 13.36 -17.72 -15.18
CA VAL A 444 13.34 -16.32 -14.70
C VAL A 444 13.08 -15.37 -15.86
N GLY A 445 12.22 -14.39 -15.64
CA GLY A 445 11.89 -13.33 -16.58
C GLY A 445 11.88 -11.96 -15.91
N LEU A 446 11.12 -11.04 -16.50
CA LEU A 446 10.82 -9.71 -15.96
C LEU A 446 9.30 -9.51 -15.98
N LEU A 447 8.81 -8.54 -15.23
CA LEU A 447 7.40 -8.12 -15.34
C LEU A 447 7.14 -7.40 -16.65
N ARG A 448 5.96 -7.60 -17.21
CA ARG A 448 5.50 -6.91 -18.42
C ARG A 448 4.98 -5.52 -18.09
N TYR A 449 4.90 -4.68 -19.11
CA TYR A 449 4.20 -3.41 -19.07
C TYR A 449 2.80 -3.58 -18.46
N GLY A 450 2.45 -2.70 -17.51
CA GLY A 450 1.13 -2.67 -16.89
C GLY A 450 0.83 -3.74 -15.83
N GLU A 451 1.72 -4.73 -15.61
CA GLU A 451 1.52 -5.69 -14.52
C GLU A 451 1.55 -5.00 -13.14
N LEU A 452 0.83 -5.55 -12.18
CA LEU A 452 0.92 -5.11 -10.79
C LEU A 452 2.36 -5.15 -10.29
N THR A 453 2.71 -4.24 -9.39
CA THR A 453 4.05 -4.07 -8.79
C THR A 453 5.16 -3.59 -9.74
N THR A 454 4.81 -3.21 -10.98
CA THR A 454 5.72 -2.53 -11.93
C THR A 454 5.87 -1.03 -11.68
N GLY A 455 5.13 -0.46 -10.72
CA GLY A 455 5.38 0.90 -10.26
C GLY A 455 6.60 0.99 -9.34
N GLN A 456 6.85 2.19 -8.83
CA GLN A 456 7.86 2.46 -7.81
C GLN A 456 7.22 2.52 -6.41
N PHE A 457 7.91 1.95 -5.42
CA PHE A 457 7.42 1.77 -4.04
C PHE A 457 8.22 2.58 -2.99
N ASP A 458 8.96 3.58 -3.45
CA ASP A 458 9.65 4.59 -2.63
C ASP A 458 9.70 5.92 -3.41
N SER A 459 10.15 6.98 -2.75
CA SER A 459 10.51 8.26 -3.34
C SER A 459 11.58 8.11 -4.43
N PHE A 460 11.57 8.99 -5.44
CA PHE A 460 12.48 8.88 -6.59
C PHE A 460 13.97 8.86 -6.22
N ASN A 461 14.35 9.48 -5.10
CA ASN A 461 15.74 9.50 -4.60
C ASN A 461 16.25 8.11 -4.19
N ASN A 462 15.35 7.20 -3.87
CA ASN A 462 15.66 5.82 -3.46
C ASN A 462 15.43 4.82 -4.60
N ASN A 463 14.84 5.24 -5.71
CA ASN A 463 14.52 4.36 -6.83
C ASN A 463 15.66 4.27 -7.86
N SER A 464 15.50 3.39 -8.84
CA SER A 464 16.31 3.38 -10.05
C SER A 464 15.46 3.00 -11.25
N ASP A 465 15.86 3.48 -12.43
CA ASP A 465 15.27 2.98 -13.67
C ASP A 465 15.53 1.47 -13.82
N TYR A 466 14.52 0.68 -14.23
CA TYR A 466 14.68 -0.76 -14.46
C TYR A 466 13.89 -1.26 -15.67
N TRP A 467 14.42 -2.30 -16.32
CA TRP A 467 13.79 -2.90 -17.49
C TRP A 467 12.49 -3.64 -17.16
N THR A 468 11.52 -3.54 -18.06
CA THR A 468 10.36 -4.44 -18.13
C THR A 468 10.54 -5.41 -19.30
N LEU A 469 9.71 -6.46 -19.35
CA LEU A 469 9.76 -7.49 -20.37
C LEU A 469 9.26 -7.04 -21.76
N SER A 470 8.36 -6.05 -21.79
CA SER A 470 7.59 -5.70 -22.98
C SER A 470 8.40 -4.88 -23.98
N PRO A 471 8.47 -5.30 -25.26
CA PRO A 471 8.96 -4.46 -26.35
C PRO A 471 8.03 -3.25 -26.58
N ALA A 472 8.61 -2.10 -26.92
CA ALA A 472 7.88 -0.97 -27.50
C ALA A 472 7.92 -1.01 -29.03
N ASP A 473 9.06 -1.44 -29.57
CA ASP A 473 9.26 -1.74 -30.99
C ASP A 473 10.38 -2.79 -31.13
N LYS A 474 11.02 -2.93 -32.31
CA LYS A 474 12.10 -3.92 -32.56
C LYS A 474 13.43 -3.60 -31.87
N THR A 475 13.64 -2.34 -31.47
CA THR A 475 14.89 -1.79 -30.95
C THR A 475 14.78 -1.24 -29.53
N ASN A 476 13.55 -0.99 -29.06
CA ASN A 476 13.26 -0.40 -27.77
C ASN A 476 12.42 -1.35 -26.92
N ALA A 477 12.86 -1.56 -25.67
CA ALA A 477 12.08 -2.21 -24.64
C ALA A 477 11.62 -1.16 -23.63
N TRP A 478 10.48 -1.40 -22.99
CA TRP A 478 9.97 -0.53 -21.95
C TRP A 478 10.79 -0.64 -20.67
N TYR A 479 10.94 0.47 -19.97
CA TYR A 479 11.52 0.53 -18.64
C TYR A 479 10.75 1.50 -17.76
N GLU A 480 10.65 1.18 -16.48
CA GLU A 480 10.12 2.08 -15.46
C GLU A 480 11.25 3.03 -15.03
N LYS A 481 10.94 4.32 -14.88
CA LYS A 481 11.90 5.31 -14.39
C LYS A 481 11.84 5.45 -12.88
N GLU A 482 12.92 5.93 -12.29
CA GLU A 482 12.98 6.27 -10.86
C GLU A 482 11.87 7.25 -10.42
N LEU A 483 11.39 8.08 -11.35
CA LEU A 483 10.30 9.05 -11.16
C LEU A 483 8.89 8.41 -11.16
N GLY A 484 8.74 7.10 -11.36
CA GLY A 484 7.44 6.41 -11.33
C GLY A 484 6.64 6.48 -12.63
N ASN A 485 7.34 6.65 -13.76
CA ASN A 485 6.74 6.75 -15.08
C ASN A 485 7.58 5.97 -16.11
N MET A 486 6.96 5.41 -17.15
CA MET A 486 7.65 4.55 -18.11
C MET A 486 8.16 5.31 -19.35
N SER A 487 9.15 4.73 -20.00
CA SER A 487 9.66 5.20 -21.30
C SER A 487 10.26 4.04 -22.10
N ALA A 488 10.45 4.28 -23.40
CA ALA A 488 11.16 3.38 -24.31
C ALA A 488 12.18 4.13 -25.20
N ASN A 489 12.49 5.39 -24.89
CA ASN A 489 13.21 6.30 -25.81
C ASN A 489 14.74 6.10 -25.89
N TYR A 490 15.28 5.09 -25.20
CA TYR A 490 16.71 4.80 -25.20
C TYR A 490 16.89 3.31 -25.45
N GLY A 491 17.39 2.97 -26.63
CA GLY A 491 17.46 1.59 -27.13
C GLY A 491 18.10 0.59 -26.18
N THR A 492 17.89 -0.69 -26.48
CA THR A 492 18.14 -1.85 -25.59
C THR A 492 19.60 -2.08 -25.19
N SER A 493 20.54 -1.33 -25.77
CA SER A 493 21.97 -1.34 -25.42
C SER A 493 22.33 -0.50 -24.20
N ASN A 494 21.46 0.43 -23.76
CA ASN A 494 21.66 1.19 -22.52
C ASN A 494 21.51 0.27 -21.32
N THR A 495 22.16 0.60 -20.20
CA THR A 495 22.07 -0.21 -18.98
C THR A 495 21.03 0.34 -18.02
N ARG A 496 20.23 -0.54 -17.42
CA ARG A 496 19.21 -0.22 -16.41
C ARG A 496 19.15 -1.31 -15.35
N GLY A 497 18.52 -0.98 -14.22
CA GLY A 497 18.24 -1.91 -13.14
C GLY A 497 17.48 -3.15 -13.60
N ILE A 498 17.54 -4.20 -12.77
CA ILE A 498 16.97 -5.51 -13.06
C ILE A 498 16.08 -5.91 -11.89
N ARG A 499 14.78 -6.11 -12.15
CA ARG A 499 13.83 -6.69 -11.19
C ARG A 499 13.39 -8.08 -11.67
N PRO A 500 14.09 -9.16 -11.28
CA PRO A 500 13.75 -10.51 -11.71
C PRO A 500 12.32 -10.88 -11.28
N ALA A 501 11.57 -11.43 -12.22
CA ALA A 501 10.26 -12.02 -11.98
C ALA A 501 10.34 -13.55 -12.06
N LEU A 502 9.63 -14.22 -11.15
CA LEU A 502 9.66 -15.67 -10.95
C LEU A 502 8.25 -16.20 -10.75
N ASN A 503 8.02 -17.47 -11.07
CA ASN A 503 6.85 -18.19 -10.58
C ASN A 503 7.31 -19.26 -9.59
N LEU A 504 6.84 -19.20 -8.36
CA LEU A 504 7.07 -20.21 -7.34
C LEU A 504 6.08 -21.37 -7.49
N LYS A 505 6.55 -22.58 -7.23
CA LYS A 505 5.78 -23.82 -7.35
C LYS A 505 4.59 -23.84 -6.39
N SER A 506 3.54 -24.52 -6.79
CA SER A 506 2.28 -24.65 -6.03
C SER A 506 2.40 -25.31 -4.66
N ASN A 507 3.52 -25.98 -4.36
CA ASN A 507 3.76 -26.67 -3.10
C ASN A 507 4.60 -25.87 -2.10
N VAL A 508 4.99 -24.63 -2.44
CA VAL A 508 5.73 -23.75 -1.53
C VAL A 508 4.81 -23.35 -0.37
N ILE A 509 5.33 -23.51 0.85
CA ILE A 509 4.59 -23.23 2.09
C ILE A 509 5.20 -22.04 2.83
N ILE A 510 4.37 -21.34 3.59
CA ILE A 510 4.79 -20.26 4.50
C ILE A 510 5.29 -20.89 5.80
N THR A 511 6.48 -20.49 6.26
CA THR A 511 7.08 -20.96 7.52
C THR A 511 7.07 -19.90 8.62
N GLY A 512 6.59 -18.69 8.32
CA GLY A 512 6.53 -17.57 9.27
C GLY A 512 6.36 -16.23 8.56
N GLY A 513 6.23 -15.16 9.34
CA GLY A 513 5.91 -13.83 8.85
C GLY A 513 4.41 -13.61 8.61
N ASP A 514 4.02 -12.35 8.42
CA ASP A 514 2.64 -11.93 8.14
C ASP A 514 2.47 -11.27 6.76
N GLY A 515 3.55 -11.18 5.99
CA GLY A 515 3.53 -10.65 4.63
C GLY A 515 3.60 -9.14 4.55
N THR A 516 3.79 -8.44 5.67
CA THR A 516 4.11 -7.00 5.68
C THR A 516 5.57 -6.76 5.33
N LEU A 517 5.92 -5.51 4.99
CA LEU A 517 7.31 -5.12 4.71
C LEU A 517 8.22 -5.37 5.93
N GLN A 518 7.72 -5.11 7.14
CA GLN A 518 8.44 -5.27 8.40
C GLN A 518 8.57 -6.74 8.82
N ASN A 519 7.63 -7.61 8.40
CA ASN A 519 7.59 -9.02 8.76
C ASN A 519 7.20 -9.90 7.54
N PRO A 520 8.06 -9.94 6.50
CA PRO A 520 7.76 -10.62 5.25
C PRO A 520 7.66 -12.14 5.44
N PHE A 521 6.93 -12.82 4.55
CA PHE A 521 6.79 -14.28 4.62
C PHE A 521 8.14 -14.99 4.43
N THR A 522 8.39 -16.00 5.26
CA THR A 522 9.48 -16.97 5.06
C THR A 522 8.91 -18.25 4.46
N LEU A 523 9.71 -18.97 3.66
CA LEU A 523 9.22 -20.07 2.82
C LEU A 523 10.06 -21.35 2.95
N SER A 524 9.44 -22.50 2.66
CA SER A 524 10.11 -23.81 2.47
C SER A 524 9.50 -24.64 1.35
#